data_AF-A0A061GZ28-F1
#
_entry.id   AF-A0A061GZ28-F1
#
_cell.length_a   1.000
_cell.length_b   1.000
_cell.length_c   1.000
_cell.angle_alpha   90.00
_cell.angle_beta   90.00
_cell.angle_gamma   90.00
#
_symmetry.space_group_name_H-M   'P 1'
#
loop_
_entity.id
_entity.type
_entity.pdbx_description
1 polymer ?
#
loop_
_entity_poly.entity_id
_entity_poly.type
_entity_poly.pdbx_seq_one_letter_code
_entity_poly.pdbx_strand_id
1 'polypeptide(L)'
;MFFLVDKSSSSKLLVDAMTLKESEVMNGAKLMLMASQGLHQGGGPLLKEAQTRPISRRSEDEYKKSDARSEVVMDKNRLERWKATGVVALAECNLKAIPDEVWACGSSARVLDVNNNCIQDVPEKISCLNSIQKLLLNANGISDEAIHWEGLTSLKYLTVLSISHNHLTNLPSSLGFLTSLRQLHVANNKLTSLPNEISILAQLEVLKANNNRITTIPARIGECNSLNEVDLSANLLSELPETLGNLHNLK
;
A
#
# COMPACT_ATOMS: atom_id res chain seq x y z
N MET A 1 -13.18 39.64 -11.74
CA MET A 1 -14.13 39.95 -10.67
C MET A 1 -14.59 38.61 -10.10
N PHE A 2 -14.06 38.21 -8.95
CA PHE A 2 -14.41 36.95 -8.29
C PHE A 2 -15.28 37.27 -7.08
N PHE A 3 -16.40 36.57 -6.96
CA PHE A 3 -17.24 36.59 -5.77
C PHE A 3 -16.80 35.45 -4.85
N LEU A 4 -16.57 35.75 -3.57
CA LEU A 4 -16.53 34.75 -2.50
C LEU A 4 -17.96 34.54 -2.01
N VAL A 5 -18.40 33.29 -1.93
CA VAL A 5 -19.61 32.91 -1.22
C VAL A 5 -19.20 31.95 -0.12
N ASP A 6 -19.22 32.44 1.12
CA ASP A 6 -19.13 31.62 2.32
C ASP A 6 -20.54 31.14 2.71
N LYS A 7 -20.67 29.83 2.95
CA LYS A 7 -21.87 29.19 3.47
C LYS A 7 -21.77 29.09 4.99
N SER A 8 -21.85 30.22 5.66
CA SER A 8 -22.53 30.29 6.96
C SER A 8 -23.15 31.68 7.10
N SER A 9 -24.41 31.69 7.51
CA SER A 9 -25.31 32.85 7.54
C SER A 9 -24.73 34.07 8.24
N SER A 10 -24.53 35.17 7.51
CA SER A 10 -24.92 36.57 7.81
C SER A 10 -24.14 37.53 6.92
N SER A 11 -24.87 38.14 5.98
CA SER A 11 -24.51 39.30 5.16
C SER A 11 -23.58 40.32 5.84
N LYS A 12 -22.44 40.61 5.19
CA LYS A 12 -21.86 41.97 5.07
C LYS A 12 -20.75 42.00 4.02
N LEU A 13 -21.04 42.71 2.92
CA LEU A 13 -20.07 43.24 1.97
C LEU A 13 -19.22 44.30 2.65
N LEU A 14 -17.89 44.19 2.58
CA LEU A 14 -17.01 45.36 2.71
C LEU A 14 -15.87 45.26 1.70
N VAL A 15 -15.85 46.31 0.88
CA VAL A 15 -14.87 46.73 -0.12
C VAL A 15 -13.67 47.34 0.64
N ASP A 16 -12.45 46.92 0.34
CA ASP A 16 -11.45 47.76 -0.35
C ASP A 16 -10.09 47.05 -0.40
N ALA A 17 -9.47 47.08 -1.57
CA ALA A 17 -8.14 46.56 -1.82
C ALA A 17 -7.15 47.71 -1.69
N MET A 18 -6.36 47.76 -0.61
CA MET A 18 -4.99 48.31 -0.55
C MET A 18 -4.54 48.47 0.91
N THR A 19 -3.99 47.40 1.50
CA THR A 19 -2.82 47.42 2.39
C THR A 19 -2.46 45.98 2.75
N LEU A 20 -1.73 45.29 1.87
CA LEU A 20 -1.04 44.05 2.24
C LEU A 20 0.30 44.46 2.86
N LYS A 21 0.39 44.45 4.19
CA LYS A 21 1.67 44.38 4.90
C LYS A 21 2.06 42.90 4.97
N GLU A 22 3.29 42.60 4.55
CA GLU A 22 3.93 41.30 4.74
C GLU A 22 4.02 40.98 6.24
N SER A 23 3.12 40.14 6.72
CA SER A 23 3.19 39.45 8.00
C SER A 23 1.98 38.53 8.07
N GLU A 24 2.21 37.23 8.28
CA GLU A 24 1.22 36.15 8.47
C GLU A 24 0.75 35.39 7.21
N VAL A 25 1.64 34.57 6.64
CA VAL A 25 1.22 33.32 5.97
C VAL A 25 2.03 32.17 6.58
N MET A 26 1.51 31.62 7.70
CA MET A 26 1.88 30.29 8.19
C MET A 26 0.92 29.26 7.60
N ASN A 27 1.50 28.17 7.09
CA ASN A 27 0.94 26.83 6.97
C ASN A 27 -0.32 26.63 6.11
N GLY A 28 -0.12 26.09 4.89
CA GLY A 28 -0.95 24.99 4.40
C GLY A 28 -2.15 25.30 3.50
N ALA A 29 -2.35 26.52 3.01
CA ALA A 29 -3.41 26.79 2.03
C ALA A 29 -2.96 26.46 0.60
N LYS A 30 -3.49 25.34 0.06
CA LYS A 30 -3.25 24.86 -1.31
C LYS A 30 -3.98 25.76 -2.31
N LEU A 31 -3.25 26.59 -3.05
CA LEU A 31 -3.76 27.41 -4.15
C LEU A 31 -4.19 26.51 -5.32
N MET A 32 -5.48 26.52 -5.66
CA MET A 32 -6.07 25.76 -6.77
C MET A 32 -6.29 26.68 -7.97
N LEU A 33 -5.53 26.48 -9.05
CA LEU A 33 -5.72 27.14 -10.34
C LEU A 33 -6.74 26.33 -11.17
N MET A 34 -7.86 26.94 -11.55
CA MET A 34 -8.77 26.40 -12.57
C MET A 34 -8.63 27.22 -13.86
N ALA A 35 -8.39 26.54 -14.98
CA ALA A 35 -8.39 27.16 -16.30
C ALA A 35 -9.82 27.16 -16.87
N SER A 36 -10.34 28.35 -17.18
CA SER A 36 -11.62 28.54 -17.87
C SER A 36 -11.41 28.96 -19.33
N GLN A 37 -11.89 28.10 -20.23
CA GLN A 37 -12.41 28.28 -21.60
C GLN A 37 -11.76 29.23 -22.63
N GLY A 38 -11.61 28.71 -23.85
CA GLY A 38 -11.47 29.48 -25.10
C GLY A 38 -11.92 28.67 -26.32
N LEU A 39 -13.19 28.85 -26.71
CA LEU A 39 -13.74 28.51 -28.03
C LEU A 39 -13.10 29.44 -29.08
N HIS A 40 -12.51 28.90 -30.15
CA HIS A 40 -12.20 29.67 -31.34
C HIS A 40 -12.83 29.02 -32.58
N GLN A 41 -13.86 29.70 -33.10
CA GLN A 41 -14.27 29.63 -34.50
C GLN A 41 -13.37 30.57 -35.32
N GLY A 42 -13.02 30.16 -36.54
CA GLY A 42 -12.39 31.03 -37.54
C GLY A 42 -11.95 30.26 -38.78
N GLY A 43 -12.70 30.39 -39.87
CA GLY A 43 -12.37 29.83 -41.18
C GLY A 43 -11.78 30.88 -42.15
N GLY A 44 -10.73 30.48 -42.88
CA GLY A 44 -10.24 30.98 -44.18
C GLY A 44 -9.75 32.45 -44.32
N PRO A 45 -9.08 32.85 -45.43
CA PRO A 45 -8.68 32.09 -46.63
C PRO A 45 -7.22 32.32 -47.18
N LEU A 46 -6.72 31.29 -47.88
CA LEU A 46 -5.98 31.23 -49.18
C LEU A 46 -4.61 31.92 -49.48
N LEU A 47 -3.86 31.19 -50.35
CA LEU A 47 -2.72 31.51 -51.26
C LEU A 47 -1.31 31.26 -50.66
N LYS A 48 -0.33 30.59 -51.31
CA LYS A 48 -0.13 30.13 -52.70
C LYS A 48 1.07 29.15 -52.80
N GLU A 49 0.95 28.16 -53.72
CA GLU A 49 1.96 27.55 -54.64
C GLU A 49 3.29 26.96 -54.09
N ALA A 50 3.84 25.79 -54.48
CA ALA A 50 3.95 25.09 -55.78
C ALA A 50 4.16 23.55 -55.58
N GLN A 51 3.58 22.61 -56.35
CA GLN A 51 4.06 21.96 -57.61
C GLN A 51 5.55 21.49 -57.56
N THR A 52 6.00 20.24 -57.83
CA THR A 52 5.53 19.14 -58.72
C THR A 52 6.35 17.82 -58.55
N ARG A 53 5.63 16.68 -58.58
CA ARG A 53 5.85 15.40 -59.34
C ARG A 53 6.95 14.34 -58.99
N PRO A 54 6.73 13.04 -59.36
CA PRO A 54 6.97 11.84 -58.53
C PRO A 54 8.05 10.86 -59.08
N ILE A 55 8.08 9.61 -58.54
CA ILE A 55 8.78 8.34 -58.94
C ILE A 55 9.69 7.87 -57.78
N SER A 56 9.82 6.63 -57.29
CA SER A 56 9.46 5.24 -57.67
C SER A 56 9.39 4.38 -56.38
N ARG A 57 8.66 3.26 -56.48
CA ARG A 57 8.57 2.14 -55.53
C ARG A 57 9.93 1.55 -55.07
N ARG A 58 9.98 1.10 -53.81
CA ARG A 58 10.66 -0.11 -53.26
C ARG A 58 10.18 -0.29 -51.81
N SER A 59 9.19 -1.15 -51.55
CA SER A 59 9.31 -2.56 -51.08
C SER A 59 9.79 -2.70 -49.63
N GLU A 60 8.85 -3.14 -48.78
CA GLU A 60 8.95 -4.12 -47.68
C GLU A 60 10.12 -3.98 -46.70
N ASP A 61 9.84 -3.63 -45.44
CA ASP A 61 9.80 -4.61 -44.33
C ASP A 61 9.72 -3.95 -42.93
N GLU A 62 9.08 -4.69 -42.01
CA GLU A 62 9.17 -4.60 -40.54
C GLU A 62 8.52 -3.42 -39.77
N TYR A 63 7.20 -3.50 -39.55
CA TYR A 63 6.59 -2.94 -38.33
C TYR A 63 6.90 -3.87 -37.14
N LYS A 64 8.05 -3.65 -36.50
CA LYS A 64 8.32 -4.19 -35.16
C LYS A 64 7.49 -3.43 -34.13
N LYS A 65 6.54 -4.17 -33.55
CA LYS A 65 5.75 -3.83 -32.37
C LYS A 65 6.72 -3.57 -31.20
N SER A 66 6.96 -2.31 -30.86
CA SER A 66 7.68 -1.95 -29.63
C SER A 66 6.72 -2.11 -28.45
N ASP A 67 6.77 -3.29 -27.84
CA ASP A 67 6.31 -3.50 -26.47
C ASP A 67 7.26 -2.71 -25.56
N ALA A 68 6.94 -1.42 -25.37
CA ALA A 68 7.63 -0.56 -24.43
C ALA A 68 7.26 -1.01 -23.01
N ARG A 69 7.88 -2.09 -22.57
CA ARG A 69 8.12 -2.37 -21.16
C ARG A 69 8.75 -1.10 -20.61
N SER A 70 7.96 -0.32 -19.89
CA SER A 70 8.44 0.87 -19.19
C SER A 70 9.30 0.36 -18.02
N GLU A 71 10.50 -0.11 -18.35
CA GLU A 71 11.55 -0.30 -17.37
C GLU A 71 11.85 1.08 -16.81
N VAL A 72 11.48 1.25 -15.54
CA VAL A 72 11.81 2.43 -14.76
C VAL A 72 13.32 2.47 -14.67
N VAL A 73 13.96 3.20 -15.58
CA VAL A 73 15.39 3.52 -15.52
C VAL A 73 15.64 4.21 -14.19
N MET A 74 16.33 3.51 -13.29
CA MET A 74 16.49 3.92 -11.90
C MET A 74 17.71 4.78 -11.64
N ASP A 75 17.52 5.74 -10.74
CA ASP A 75 18.55 6.53 -10.09
C ASP A 75 19.24 5.72 -8.98
N LYS A 76 20.56 5.49 -9.08
CA LYS A 76 21.37 4.82 -8.03
C LYS A 76 21.18 5.45 -6.65
N ASN A 77 20.81 6.74 -6.60
CA ASN A 77 20.51 7.45 -5.36
C ASN A 77 19.31 6.88 -4.60
N ARG A 78 18.41 6.10 -5.23
CA ARG A 78 17.25 5.52 -4.53
C ARG A 78 17.64 4.34 -3.65
N LEU A 79 18.35 3.36 -4.20
CA LEU A 79 18.77 2.17 -3.46
C LEU A 79 19.69 2.53 -2.29
N GLU A 80 20.64 3.44 -2.52
CA GLU A 80 21.53 3.92 -1.46
C GLU A 80 20.77 4.59 -0.31
N ARG A 81 19.72 5.37 -0.63
CA ARG A 81 18.85 5.97 0.40
C ARG A 81 18.08 4.92 1.19
N TRP A 82 17.55 3.89 0.54
CA TRP A 82 16.88 2.79 1.23
C TRP A 82 17.83 2.03 2.15
N LYS A 83 19.06 1.77 1.71
CA LYS A 83 20.08 1.14 2.55
C LYS A 83 20.49 2.02 3.73
N ALA A 84 20.67 3.32 3.51
CA ALA A 84 21.06 4.25 4.57
C ALA A 84 19.97 4.45 5.63
N THR A 85 18.71 4.53 5.21
CA THR A 85 17.56 4.75 6.12
C THR A 85 17.00 3.46 6.70
N GLY A 86 17.12 2.35 5.97
CA GLY A 86 16.44 1.09 6.21
C GLY A 86 14.94 1.12 5.97
N VAL A 87 14.42 2.14 5.25
CA VAL A 87 13.01 2.29 4.95
C VAL A 87 12.79 2.27 3.44
N VAL A 88 12.04 1.28 2.98
CA VAL A 88 11.56 1.18 1.60
C VAL A 88 10.08 1.58 1.62
N ALA A 89 9.80 2.83 1.25
CA ALA A 89 8.44 3.37 1.14
C ALA A 89 8.01 3.41 -0.33
N LEU A 90 7.06 2.54 -0.67
CA LEU A 90 6.56 2.30 -2.02
C LEU A 90 5.01 2.22 -2.03
N ALA A 91 4.36 2.79 -1.02
CA ALA A 91 2.90 2.85 -0.97
C ALA A 91 2.34 3.69 -2.13
N GLU A 92 1.15 3.34 -2.62
CA GLU A 92 0.41 4.11 -3.63
C GLU A 92 1.19 4.38 -4.92
N CYS A 93 2.09 3.47 -5.29
CA CYS A 93 2.96 3.58 -6.45
C CYS A 93 2.41 2.85 -7.69
N ASN A 94 1.17 2.34 -7.65
CA ASN A 94 0.54 1.52 -8.68
C ASN A 94 1.40 0.31 -9.11
N LEU A 95 2.14 -0.27 -8.18
CA LEU A 95 3.03 -1.40 -8.43
C LEU A 95 2.22 -2.68 -8.66
N LYS A 96 2.64 -3.46 -9.66
CA LYS A 96 2.10 -4.82 -9.90
C LYS A 96 2.94 -5.92 -9.23
N ALA A 97 4.18 -5.59 -8.88
CA ALA A 97 5.12 -6.47 -8.21
C ALA A 97 6.08 -5.61 -7.37
N ILE A 98 6.66 -6.21 -6.34
CA ILE A 98 7.73 -5.57 -5.58
C ILE A 98 8.98 -5.50 -6.48
N PRO A 99 9.57 -4.30 -6.70
CA PRO A 99 10.74 -4.16 -7.58
C PRO A 99 11.94 -4.98 -7.08
N ASP A 100 12.69 -5.58 -8.00
CA ASP A 100 13.80 -6.49 -7.65
C ASP A 100 14.91 -5.79 -6.83
N GLU A 101 15.04 -4.47 -6.93
CA GLU A 101 16.03 -3.70 -6.18
C GLU A 101 15.72 -3.63 -4.68
N VAL A 102 14.47 -3.87 -4.28
CA VAL A 102 14.11 -3.99 -2.86
C VAL A 102 14.90 -5.12 -2.22
N TRP A 103 15.06 -6.25 -2.92
CA TRP A 103 15.81 -7.41 -2.42
C TRP A 103 17.28 -7.10 -2.18
N ALA A 104 17.85 -6.17 -2.97
CA ALA A 104 19.23 -5.71 -2.81
C ALA A 104 19.47 -4.89 -1.53
N CYS A 105 18.42 -4.49 -0.81
CA CYS A 105 18.55 -3.87 0.51
C CYS A 105 19.03 -4.87 1.58
N GLY A 106 18.73 -6.16 1.42
CA GLY A 106 19.18 -7.22 2.33
C GLY A 106 18.88 -6.90 3.80
N SER A 107 19.90 -7.02 4.65
CA SER A 107 19.85 -6.68 6.09
C SER A 107 19.72 -5.19 6.40
N SER A 108 19.90 -4.30 5.41
CA SER A 108 19.72 -2.87 5.65
C SER A 108 18.25 -2.47 5.79
N ALA A 109 17.33 -3.20 5.14
CA ALA A 109 15.91 -2.92 5.22
C ALA A 109 15.32 -3.33 6.56
N ARG A 110 14.64 -2.38 7.22
CA ARG A 110 13.90 -2.56 8.48
C ARG A 110 12.40 -2.39 8.29
N VAL A 111 11.99 -1.59 7.32
CA VAL A 111 10.58 -1.35 6.98
C VAL A 111 10.40 -1.48 5.47
N LEU A 112 9.45 -2.31 5.06
CA LEU A 112 8.92 -2.34 3.70
C LEU A 112 7.45 -1.96 3.74
N ASP A 113 7.14 -0.80 3.17
CA ASP A 113 5.78 -0.32 2.99
C ASP A 113 5.42 -0.36 1.50
N VAL A 114 4.52 -1.27 1.13
CA VAL A 114 3.98 -1.43 -0.22
C VAL A 114 2.45 -1.39 -0.20
N ASN A 115 1.86 -0.70 0.77
CA ASN A 115 0.41 -0.54 0.89
C ASN A 115 -0.21 0.09 -0.37
N ASN A 116 -1.49 -0.21 -0.65
CA ASN A 116 -2.27 0.44 -1.71
C ASN A 116 -1.60 0.32 -3.09
N ASN A 117 -1.24 -0.90 -3.47
CA ASN A 117 -0.72 -1.23 -4.79
C ASN A 117 -1.57 -2.35 -5.41
N CYS A 118 -1.06 -3.03 -6.44
CA CYS A 118 -1.68 -4.17 -7.11
C CYS A 118 -0.73 -5.39 -7.07
N ILE A 119 0.00 -5.57 -5.96
CA ILE A 119 0.99 -6.65 -5.83
C ILE A 119 0.27 -7.97 -5.60
N GLN A 120 0.39 -8.88 -6.57
CA GLN A 120 -0.20 -10.22 -6.53
C GLN A 120 0.85 -11.34 -6.53
N ASP A 121 2.10 -10.99 -6.26
CA ASP A 121 3.20 -11.94 -6.05
C ASP A 121 4.14 -11.40 -4.98
N VAL A 122 4.21 -12.12 -3.86
CA VAL A 122 5.18 -11.95 -2.79
C VAL A 122 6.11 -13.18 -2.86
N PRO A 123 7.26 -13.06 -3.55
CA PRO A 123 8.12 -14.19 -3.86
C PRO A 123 8.95 -14.63 -2.65
N GLU A 124 9.52 -15.83 -2.72
CA GLU A 124 10.45 -16.36 -1.70
C GLU A 124 11.65 -15.43 -1.46
N LYS A 125 12.05 -14.64 -2.46
CA LYS A 125 13.08 -13.59 -2.37
C LYS A 125 12.84 -12.58 -1.24
N ILE A 126 11.63 -12.46 -0.72
CA ILE A 126 11.36 -11.62 0.47
C ILE A 126 12.24 -12.01 1.66
N SER A 127 12.67 -13.27 1.74
CA SER A 127 13.62 -13.79 2.74
C SER A 127 14.98 -13.08 2.73
N CYS A 128 15.37 -12.43 1.62
CA CYS A 128 16.58 -11.62 1.56
C CYS A 128 16.55 -10.44 2.54
N LEU A 129 15.36 -9.94 2.90
CA LEU A 129 15.15 -8.84 3.85
C LEU A 129 15.28 -9.30 5.30
N ASN A 130 16.34 -10.05 5.60
CA ASN A 130 16.50 -10.85 6.81
C ASN A 130 16.59 -10.05 8.13
N SER A 131 16.59 -8.71 8.09
CA SER A 131 16.56 -7.82 9.26
C SER A 131 15.29 -6.96 9.33
N ILE A 132 14.30 -7.25 8.48
CA ILE A 132 13.05 -6.49 8.41
C ILE A 132 12.24 -6.65 9.70
N GLN A 133 11.71 -5.53 10.17
CA GLN A 133 10.91 -5.44 11.40
C GLN A 133 9.45 -5.16 11.09
N LYS A 134 9.15 -4.46 9.99
CA LYS A 134 7.78 -4.11 9.60
C LYS A 134 7.55 -4.39 8.12
N LEU A 135 6.53 -5.17 7.83
CA LEU A 135 6.09 -5.50 6.47
C LEU A 135 4.62 -5.10 6.31
N LEU A 136 4.37 -4.11 5.45
CA LEU A 136 3.05 -3.54 5.22
C LEU A 136 2.62 -3.82 3.77
N LEU A 137 1.64 -4.71 3.62
CA LEU A 137 1.11 -5.28 2.37
C LEU A 137 -0.39 -4.99 2.21
N ASN A 138 -0.93 -3.99 2.90
CA ASN A 138 -2.36 -3.73 2.92
C ASN A 138 -2.87 -3.30 1.55
N ALA A 139 -4.12 -3.64 1.24
CA ALA A 139 -4.80 -3.15 0.03
C ALA A 139 -4.02 -3.44 -1.27
N ASN A 140 -3.69 -4.71 -1.51
CA ASN A 140 -2.99 -5.16 -2.72
C ASN A 140 -3.79 -6.16 -3.56
N GLY A 141 -4.92 -6.64 -3.04
CA GLY A 141 -5.72 -7.69 -3.68
C GLY A 141 -5.09 -9.08 -3.59
N ILE A 142 -4.15 -9.29 -2.66
CA ILE A 142 -3.39 -10.54 -2.46
C ILE A 142 -4.33 -11.71 -2.13
N SER A 143 -4.16 -12.84 -2.81
CA SER A 143 -4.81 -14.13 -2.54
C SER A 143 -3.84 -15.12 -1.90
N ASP A 144 -4.32 -16.31 -1.50
CA ASP A 144 -3.51 -17.32 -0.81
C ASP A 144 -2.29 -17.77 -1.64
N GLU A 145 -2.47 -17.96 -2.95
CA GLU A 145 -1.42 -18.38 -3.91
C GLU A 145 -0.39 -17.27 -4.20
N ALA A 146 -0.71 -16.02 -3.88
CA ALA A 146 0.15 -14.88 -4.17
C ALA A 146 1.28 -14.71 -3.14
N ILE A 147 1.29 -15.48 -2.04
CA ILE A 147 2.32 -15.37 -1.00
C ILE A 147 3.12 -16.66 -0.89
N HIS A 148 4.43 -16.56 -1.09
CA HIS A 148 5.38 -17.61 -0.74
C HIS A 148 5.67 -17.56 0.77
N TRP A 149 4.84 -18.24 1.55
CA TRP A 149 4.89 -18.20 3.01
C TRP A 149 6.19 -18.70 3.62
N GLU A 150 6.90 -19.64 2.98
CA GLU A 150 8.21 -20.11 3.45
C GLU A 150 9.22 -18.96 3.54
N GLY A 151 9.32 -18.14 2.49
CA GLY A 151 10.19 -16.95 2.47
C GLY A 151 9.76 -15.91 3.49
N LEU A 152 8.46 -15.61 3.60
CA LEU A 152 7.95 -14.61 4.56
C LEU A 152 8.16 -15.05 6.03
N THR A 153 7.86 -16.31 6.34
CA THR A 153 7.96 -16.85 7.72
C THR A 153 9.41 -17.15 8.15
N SER A 154 10.36 -17.01 7.23
CA SER A 154 11.80 -17.02 7.53
C SER A 154 12.28 -15.72 8.21
N LEU A 155 11.50 -14.63 8.17
CA LEU A 155 11.87 -13.30 8.67
C LEU A 155 11.81 -13.21 10.21
N LYS A 156 12.84 -13.72 10.88
CA LYS A 156 12.84 -13.91 12.36
C LYS A 156 12.74 -12.63 13.19
N TYR A 157 13.04 -11.47 12.62
CA TYR A 157 12.97 -10.18 13.31
C TYR A 157 11.68 -9.39 13.01
N LEU A 158 10.75 -9.99 12.27
CA LEU A 158 9.50 -9.32 11.92
C LEU A 158 8.65 -9.12 13.18
N THR A 159 8.35 -7.85 13.48
CA THR A 159 7.54 -7.43 14.64
C THR A 159 6.15 -6.97 14.25
N VAL A 160 5.98 -6.46 13.02
CA VAL A 160 4.69 -6.01 12.49
C VAL A 160 4.48 -6.63 11.12
N LEU A 161 3.40 -7.41 11.00
CA LEU A 161 2.91 -7.92 9.73
C LEU A 161 1.50 -7.37 9.50
N SER A 162 1.34 -6.62 8.42
CA SER A 162 0.05 -6.06 8.04
C SER A 162 -0.29 -6.49 6.62
N ILE A 163 -1.33 -7.32 6.47
CA ILE A 163 -1.85 -7.81 5.18
C ILE A 163 -3.38 -7.60 5.13
N SER A 164 -3.85 -6.51 5.73
CA SER A 164 -5.28 -6.17 5.79
C SER A 164 -5.80 -5.68 4.42
N HIS A 165 -7.12 -5.74 4.20
CA HIS A 165 -7.74 -5.34 2.94
C HIS A 165 -7.22 -6.14 1.72
N ASN A 166 -7.16 -7.47 1.86
CA ASN A 166 -6.78 -8.37 0.79
C ASN A 166 -7.85 -9.47 0.61
N HIS A 167 -7.53 -10.54 -0.09
CA HIS A 167 -8.46 -11.63 -0.40
C HIS A 167 -8.04 -12.96 0.23
N LEU A 168 -7.24 -12.93 1.31
CA LEU A 168 -6.77 -14.14 1.97
C LEU A 168 -7.94 -14.94 2.55
N THR A 169 -7.94 -16.25 2.31
CA THR A 169 -8.89 -17.19 2.89
C THR A 169 -8.29 -18.01 4.02
N ASN A 170 -6.96 -18.17 4.05
CA ASN A 170 -6.24 -18.85 5.12
C ASN A 170 -4.93 -18.15 5.49
N LEU A 171 -4.42 -18.46 6.67
CA LEU A 171 -3.03 -18.21 7.07
C LEU A 171 -2.35 -19.57 7.31
N PRO A 172 -1.07 -19.73 6.95
CA PRO A 172 -0.39 -21.02 7.08
C PRO A 172 -0.02 -21.32 8.54
N SER A 173 0.21 -22.59 8.86
CA SER A 173 0.77 -23.00 10.15
C SER A 173 2.19 -22.44 10.38
N SER A 174 2.96 -22.22 9.31
CA SER A 174 4.30 -21.62 9.38
C SER A 174 4.29 -20.18 9.92
N LEU A 175 3.13 -19.53 10.05
CA LEU A 175 3.00 -18.24 10.72
C LEU A 175 3.58 -18.27 12.14
N GLY A 176 3.47 -19.42 12.84
CA GLY A 176 4.04 -19.63 14.18
C GLY A 176 5.56 -19.50 14.25
N PHE A 177 6.27 -19.49 13.11
CA PHE A 177 7.72 -19.29 13.05
C PHE A 177 8.14 -17.82 13.22
N LEU A 178 7.20 -16.88 13.19
CA LEU A 178 7.44 -15.45 13.40
C LEU A 178 7.44 -15.12 14.90
N THR A 179 8.31 -15.74 15.68
CA THR A 179 8.29 -15.67 17.16
C THR A 179 8.54 -14.28 17.75
N SER A 180 9.06 -13.33 16.95
CA SER A 180 9.22 -11.92 17.31
C SER A 180 8.01 -11.05 16.97
N LEU A 181 6.94 -11.62 16.39
CA LEU A 181 5.79 -10.87 15.92
C LEU A 181 5.00 -10.31 17.10
N ARG A 182 4.78 -8.99 17.08
CA ARG A 182 4.04 -8.25 18.10
C ARG A 182 2.69 -7.78 17.60
N GLN A 183 2.58 -7.49 16.31
CA GLN A 183 1.34 -7.01 15.72
C GLN A 183 1.03 -7.77 14.44
N LEU A 184 -0.16 -8.36 14.40
CA LEU A 184 -0.71 -9.03 13.25
C LEU A 184 -2.02 -8.35 12.83
N HIS A 185 -2.00 -7.73 11.66
CA HIS A 185 -3.16 -7.05 11.07
C HIS A 185 -3.61 -7.75 9.80
N VAL A 186 -4.70 -8.50 9.89
CA VAL A 186 -5.32 -9.27 8.80
C VAL A 186 -6.80 -8.92 8.61
N ALA A 187 -7.20 -7.74 9.08
CA ALA A 187 -8.56 -7.24 8.96
C ALA A 187 -9.01 -7.11 7.50
N ASN A 188 -10.31 -7.17 7.24
CA ASN A 188 -10.88 -7.02 5.91
C ASN A 188 -10.28 -8.02 4.89
N ASN A 189 -10.28 -9.31 5.25
CA ASN A 189 -9.95 -10.42 4.38
C ASN A 189 -11.15 -11.38 4.28
N LYS A 190 -10.94 -12.63 3.88
CA LYS A 190 -11.95 -13.69 3.78
C LYS A 190 -11.60 -14.89 4.66
N LEU A 191 -10.81 -14.68 5.72
CA LEU A 191 -10.32 -15.74 6.59
C LEU A 191 -11.49 -16.48 7.24
N THR A 192 -11.48 -17.82 7.21
CA THR A 192 -12.50 -18.66 7.86
C THR A 192 -12.07 -19.17 9.23
N SER A 193 -10.77 -19.15 9.52
CA SER A 193 -10.18 -19.53 10.80
C SER A 193 -8.83 -18.84 10.99
N LEU A 194 -8.30 -18.90 12.21
CA LEU A 194 -6.89 -18.61 12.49
C LEU A 194 -6.13 -19.95 12.67
N PRO A 195 -4.85 -20.05 12.28
CA PRO A 195 -4.06 -21.25 12.47
C PRO A 195 -3.82 -21.49 13.96
N ASN A 196 -3.73 -22.75 14.38
CA ASN A 196 -3.48 -23.10 15.78
C ASN A 196 -2.14 -22.54 16.28
N GLU A 197 -1.17 -22.44 15.38
CA GLU A 197 0.18 -21.94 15.62
C GLU A 197 0.23 -20.45 15.98
N ILE A 198 -0.88 -19.72 15.90
CA ILE A 198 -0.97 -18.38 16.45
C ILE A 198 -0.65 -18.37 17.96
N SER A 199 -0.94 -19.47 18.68
CA SER A 199 -0.63 -19.62 20.11
C SER A 199 0.88 -19.64 20.42
N ILE A 200 1.71 -19.92 19.41
CA ILE A 200 3.18 -19.94 19.54
C ILE A 200 3.75 -18.51 19.58
N LEU A 201 2.98 -17.52 19.10
CA LEU A 201 3.39 -16.12 19.03
C LEU A 201 3.31 -15.46 20.42
N ALA A 202 4.18 -15.88 21.33
CA ALA A 202 4.17 -15.44 22.73
C ALA A 202 4.40 -13.94 22.92
N GLN A 203 4.97 -13.24 21.93
CA GLN A 203 5.18 -11.80 21.91
C GLN A 203 4.03 -11.02 21.24
N LEU A 204 2.99 -11.70 20.74
CA LEU A 204 1.90 -11.04 20.05
C LEU A 204 1.10 -10.18 21.04
N GLU A 205 1.08 -8.88 20.79
CA GLU A 205 0.41 -7.87 21.61
C GLU A 205 -0.92 -7.45 20.99
N VAL A 206 -0.96 -7.34 19.66
CA VAL A 206 -2.10 -6.83 18.90
C VAL A 206 -2.49 -7.83 17.81
N LEU A 207 -3.75 -8.26 17.82
CA LEU A 207 -4.37 -9.06 16.77
C LEU A 207 -5.60 -8.34 16.22
N LYS A 208 -5.52 -7.86 14.97
CA LYS A 208 -6.65 -7.29 14.23
C LYS A 208 -7.07 -8.24 13.13
N ALA A 209 -8.18 -8.94 13.32
CA ALA A 209 -8.76 -9.86 12.34
C ALA A 209 -10.28 -9.62 12.14
N ASN A 210 -10.74 -8.39 12.42
CA ASN A 210 -12.10 -7.96 12.18
C ASN A 210 -12.46 -7.92 10.69
N ASN A 211 -13.76 -7.97 10.38
CA ASN A 211 -14.28 -8.01 9.01
C ASN A 211 -13.69 -9.19 8.21
N ASN A 212 -13.83 -10.40 8.75
CA ASN A 212 -13.46 -11.66 8.10
C ASN A 212 -14.68 -12.61 8.14
N ARG A 213 -14.46 -13.91 7.90
CA ARG A 213 -15.48 -14.97 7.95
C ARG A 213 -15.14 -16.01 9.02
N ILE A 214 -14.42 -15.60 10.06
CA ILE A 214 -13.89 -16.52 11.07
C ILE A 214 -15.05 -17.12 11.85
N THR A 215 -15.16 -18.44 11.83
CA THR A 215 -16.20 -19.18 12.55
C THR A 215 -15.73 -19.71 13.90
N THR A 216 -14.43 -19.97 14.04
CA THR A 216 -13.81 -20.50 15.25
C THR A 216 -12.48 -19.83 15.54
N ILE A 217 -12.13 -19.75 16.82
CA ILE A 217 -10.81 -19.30 17.29
C ILE A 217 -10.09 -20.54 17.86
N PRO A 218 -8.77 -20.70 17.62
CA PRO A 218 -8.00 -21.77 18.23
C PRO A 218 -8.15 -21.82 19.74
N ALA A 219 -8.39 -23.01 20.29
CA ALA A 219 -8.53 -23.22 21.73
C ALA A 219 -7.27 -22.83 22.53
N ARG A 220 -6.12 -22.68 21.88
CA ARG A 220 -4.86 -22.25 22.52
C ARG A 220 -4.60 -20.75 22.41
N ILE A 221 -5.53 -19.94 21.92
CA ILE A 221 -5.35 -18.49 21.83
C ILE A 221 -5.04 -17.86 23.21
N GLY A 222 -5.54 -18.46 24.29
CA GLY A 222 -5.23 -18.07 25.67
C GLY A 222 -3.76 -18.23 26.09
N GLU A 223 -2.92 -18.89 25.30
CA GLU A 223 -1.48 -19.02 25.55
C GLU A 223 -0.69 -17.79 25.05
N CYS A 224 -1.31 -16.92 24.24
CA CYS A 224 -0.72 -15.66 23.79
C CYS A 224 -0.74 -14.61 24.91
N ASN A 225 0.03 -14.85 25.98
CA ASN A 225 -0.02 -14.05 27.23
C ASN A 225 0.27 -12.55 27.05
N SER A 226 0.94 -12.16 25.97
CA SER A 226 1.24 -10.74 25.67
C SER A 226 0.08 -9.99 25.01
N LEU A 227 -0.97 -10.69 24.57
CA LEU A 227 -2.11 -10.05 23.89
C LEU A 227 -2.79 -9.06 24.83
N ASN A 228 -2.86 -7.81 24.37
CA ASN A 228 -3.55 -6.74 25.07
C ASN A 228 -4.64 -6.08 24.22
N GLU A 229 -4.64 -6.34 22.91
CA GLU A 229 -5.65 -5.84 21.99
C GLU A 229 -6.02 -6.92 20.97
N VAL A 230 -7.30 -7.33 20.98
CA VAL A 230 -7.85 -8.30 20.04
C VAL A 230 -9.12 -7.72 19.45
N ASP A 231 -9.17 -7.63 18.12
CA ASP A 231 -10.38 -7.26 17.40
C ASP A 231 -10.80 -8.36 16.44
N LEU A 232 -11.89 -9.02 16.79
CA LEU A 232 -12.54 -10.07 16.01
C LEU A 232 -13.96 -9.66 15.60
N SER A 233 -14.30 -8.37 15.70
CA SER A 233 -15.61 -7.85 15.32
C SER A 233 -15.92 -8.13 13.84
N ALA A 234 -17.22 -8.18 13.49
CA ALA A 234 -17.67 -8.48 12.13
C ALA A 234 -17.07 -9.80 11.57
N ASN A 235 -17.14 -10.86 12.36
CA ASN A 235 -16.87 -12.24 11.97
C ASN A 235 -18.14 -13.11 12.15
N LEU A 236 -18.00 -14.42 11.96
CA LEU A 236 -19.08 -15.41 12.06
C LEU A 236 -18.93 -16.30 13.31
N LEU A 237 -18.34 -15.76 14.37
CA LEU A 237 -18.09 -16.47 15.62
C LEU A 237 -19.41 -16.79 16.34
N SER A 238 -19.66 -18.07 16.60
CA SER A 238 -20.79 -18.51 17.44
C SER A 238 -20.41 -18.65 18.92
N GLU A 239 -19.12 -18.92 19.18
CA GLU A 239 -18.57 -19.14 20.51
C GLU A 239 -17.13 -18.61 20.60
N LEU A 240 -16.68 -18.40 21.83
CA LEU A 240 -15.30 -18.06 22.15
C LEU A 240 -14.71 -19.22 22.98
N PRO A 241 -13.43 -19.60 22.77
CA PRO A 241 -12.81 -20.65 23.56
C PRO A 241 -12.69 -20.21 25.03
N GLU A 242 -12.90 -21.12 25.97
CA GLU A 242 -12.80 -20.84 27.41
C GLU A 242 -11.45 -20.23 27.80
N THR A 243 -10.38 -20.64 27.11
CA THR A 243 -9.01 -20.13 27.31
C THR A 243 -8.84 -18.66 26.98
N LEU A 244 -9.77 -18.03 26.26
CA LEU A 244 -9.71 -16.58 26.03
C LEU A 244 -9.73 -15.81 27.35
N GLY A 245 -10.36 -16.36 28.40
CA GLY A 245 -10.33 -15.81 29.76
C GLY A 245 -8.94 -15.79 30.42
N ASN A 246 -7.96 -16.51 29.88
CA ASN A 246 -6.58 -16.51 30.37
C ASN A 246 -5.78 -15.27 29.90
N LEU A 247 -6.32 -14.49 28.96
CA LEU A 247 -5.67 -13.29 28.44
C LEU A 247 -5.83 -12.11 29.41
N HIS A 248 -5.09 -12.14 30.52
CA HIS A 248 -5.21 -11.15 31.60
C HIS A 248 -4.77 -9.72 31.22
N ASN A 249 -4.06 -9.55 30.11
CA ASN A 249 -3.60 -8.25 29.61
C ASN A 249 -4.59 -7.59 28.63
N LEU A 250 -5.65 -8.28 28.24
CA LEU A 250 -6.64 -7.79 27.28
C LEU A 250 -7.42 -6.60 27.88
N LYS A 251 -7.42 -5.47 27.17
CA LYS A 251 -8.09 -4.23 27.57
C LYS A 251 -9.55 -4.14 27.13
#